data_AF-A0A960HL99-F1
#
_entry.id   AF-A0A960HL99-F1
#
_cell.length_a   1.000
_cell.length_b   1.000
_cell.length_c   1.000
_cell.angle_alpha   90.00
_cell.angle_beta   90.00
_cell.angle_gamma   90.00
#
_symmetry.space_group_name_H-M   'P 1'
#
loop_
_entity.id
_entity.type
_entity.pdbx_description
1 polymer ?
#
loop_
_entity_poly.entity_id
_entity_poly.type
_entity_poly.pdbx_seq_one_letter_code
_entity_poly.pdbx_strand_id
1 'polypeptide(L)'
;PGPDFTKTPAQTVEVLRHLPELDPDGLPMLLAISRKDFIGALTATRPKERGAGTLAAIAAVGSGSGVILRLHDVAEARRFLTVLDVLRSDEPVDPELRLADELRWAAGRPDGTVAV
;
A
#
# COMPACT_ATOMS: atom_id res chain seq x y z
N PRO A 1 14.97 9.05 -4.98
CA PRO A 1 15.61 7.78 -5.37
C PRO A 1 15.32 7.27 -6.81
N GLY A 2 14.12 7.50 -7.37
CA GLY A 2 13.78 7.12 -8.75
C GLY A 2 13.78 5.60 -9.06
N PRO A 3 12.90 4.80 -8.45
CA PRO A 3 12.70 3.38 -8.79
C PRO A 3 12.44 3.15 -10.28
N ASP A 4 13.19 2.23 -10.86
CA ASP A 4 13.18 1.85 -12.28
C ASP A 4 13.44 3.01 -13.26
N PHE A 5 13.98 4.13 -12.77
CA PHE A 5 14.58 5.14 -13.63
C PHE A 5 16.06 4.81 -13.78
N THR A 6 16.40 4.23 -14.94
CA THR A 6 17.76 3.72 -15.28
C THR A 6 18.32 2.72 -14.25
N LYS A 7 17.45 2.00 -13.56
CA LYS A 7 17.80 0.96 -12.56
C LYS A 7 17.21 -0.39 -12.98
N THR A 8 17.97 -1.45 -12.78
CA THR A 8 17.44 -2.82 -12.87
C THR A 8 16.49 -3.10 -11.70
N PRO A 9 15.61 -4.11 -11.80
CA PRO A 9 14.80 -4.57 -10.68
C PRO A 9 15.60 -4.79 -9.39
N ALA A 10 16.78 -5.41 -9.48
CA ALA A 10 17.66 -5.66 -8.34
C ALA A 10 18.17 -4.35 -7.71
N GLN A 11 18.60 -3.39 -8.53
CA GLN A 11 19.04 -2.08 -8.06
C GLN A 11 17.90 -1.29 -7.42
N THR A 12 16.68 -1.37 -7.97
CA THR A 12 15.50 -0.76 -7.36
C THR A 12 15.21 -1.37 -5.99
N VAL A 13 15.24 -2.70 -5.86
CA VAL A 13 15.05 -3.36 -4.56
C VAL A 13 16.09 -2.90 -3.55
N GLU A 14 17.36 -2.81 -3.97
CA GLU A 14 18.45 -2.37 -3.09
C GLU A 14 18.25 -0.94 -2.58
N VAL A 15 17.87 -0.03 -3.49
CA VAL A 15 17.52 1.35 -3.15
C VAL A 15 16.34 1.41 -2.19
N LEU A 16 15.30 0.59 -2.40
CA LEU A 16 14.11 0.57 -1.54
C LEU A 16 14.41 0.02 -0.14
N ARG A 17 15.35 -0.92 0.00
CA ARG A 17 15.78 -1.48 1.29
C ARG A 17 16.56 -0.48 2.15
N HIS A 18 17.33 0.39 1.50
CA HIS A 18 18.20 1.38 2.16
C HIS A 18 17.65 2.81 2.05
N LEU A 19 16.34 2.97 1.87
CA LEU A 19 15.70 4.29 1.79
C LEU A 19 16.08 5.25 2.91
N PRO A 20 16.16 4.84 4.20
CA PRO A 20 16.54 5.75 5.29
C PRO A 20 17.93 6.37 5.12
N GLU A 21 18.84 5.72 4.39
CA GLU A 21 20.19 6.23 4.14
C GLU A 21 20.23 7.30 3.05
N LEU A 22 19.15 7.42 2.26
CA LEU A 22 19.07 8.33 1.12
C LEU A 22 18.54 9.72 1.47
N ASP A 23 18.14 9.94 2.71
CA ASP A 23 17.65 11.24 3.21
C ASP A 23 18.24 11.56 4.59
N PRO A 24 19.53 11.94 4.65
CA PRO A 24 20.17 12.32 5.91
C PRO A 24 19.62 13.62 6.52
N ASP A 25 18.97 14.46 5.70
CA ASP A 25 18.48 15.79 6.08
C ASP A 25 16.98 15.80 6.47
N GLY A 26 16.30 14.66 6.38
CA GLY A 26 14.88 14.50 6.76
C GLY A 26 13.89 15.21 5.83
N LEU A 27 14.25 15.41 4.57
CA LEU A 27 13.39 16.05 3.57
C LEU A 27 12.30 15.09 3.05
N PRO A 28 11.07 15.57 2.81
CA PRO A 28 10.02 14.73 2.24
C PRO A 28 10.43 14.05 0.93
N MET A 29 10.36 12.72 0.89
CA MET A 29 10.76 11.90 -0.24
C MET A 29 9.56 11.48 -1.08
N LEU A 30 9.57 11.82 -2.38
CA LEU A 30 8.59 11.32 -3.34
C LEU A 30 8.98 9.95 -3.89
N LEU A 31 8.11 8.95 -3.69
CA LEU A 31 8.27 7.57 -4.15
C LEU A 31 7.21 7.20 -5.20
N ALA A 32 7.67 6.94 -6.42
CA ALA A 32 6.84 6.44 -7.52
C ALA A 32 7.06 4.93 -7.71
N ILE A 33 6.45 4.11 -6.85
CA ILE A 33 6.63 2.64 -6.83
C ILE A 33 5.46 1.85 -7.45
N SER A 34 4.36 2.51 -7.78
CA SER A 34 3.14 1.85 -8.28
C SER A 34 3.31 1.20 -9.66
N ARG A 35 2.98 -0.09 -9.75
CA ARG A 35 2.96 -0.90 -10.98
C ARG A 35 4.32 -0.98 -11.72
N LYS A 36 5.41 -0.71 -11.01
CA LYS A 36 6.77 -0.66 -11.52
C LYS A 36 7.30 -2.04 -11.96
N ASP A 37 8.35 -2.04 -12.77
CA ASP A 37 8.90 -3.24 -13.40
C ASP A 37 9.59 -4.15 -12.39
N PHE A 38 10.20 -3.62 -11.33
CA PHE A 38 10.73 -4.48 -10.27
C PHE A 38 9.64 -5.37 -9.65
N ILE A 39 8.42 -4.87 -9.50
CA ILE A 39 7.27 -5.67 -9.02
C ILE A 39 6.95 -6.75 -10.04
N GLY A 40 6.86 -6.39 -11.32
CA GLY A 40 6.60 -7.34 -12.40
C GLY A 40 7.66 -8.42 -12.52
N ALA A 41 8.93 -8.07 -12.30
CA ALA A 41 10.05 -9.00 -12.31
C ALA A 41 10.00 -9.99 -11.14
N LEU A 42 9.58 -9.54 -9.95
CA LEU A 42 9.47 -10.39 -8.75
C LEU A 42 8.23 -11.29 -8.77
N THR A 43 7.14 -10.88 -9.40
CA THR A 43 5.85 -11.61 -9.36
C THR A 43 5.42 -12.20 -10.69
N ALA A 44 6.18 -11.99 -11.77
CA ALA A 44 5.86 -12.40 -13.14
C ALA A 44 4.50 -11.89 -13.65
N THR A 45 4.20 -10.61 -13.38
CA THR A 45 2.90 -9.98 -13.69
C THR A 45 2.99 -8.78 -14.63
N ARG A 46 1.91 -8.55 -15.39
CA ARG A 46 1.77 -7.37 -16.25
C ARG A 46 1.43 -6.12 -15.41
N PRO A 47 1.68 -4.89 -15.90
CA PRO A 47 1.49 -3.68 -15.11
C PRO A 47 0.15 -3.55 -14.37
N LYS A 48 -0.98 -3.94 -14.99
CA LYS A 48 -2.31 -3.86 -14.38
C LYS A 48 -2.53 -4.86 -13.23
N GLU A 49 -1.72 -5.91 -13.14
CA GLU A 49 -1.83 -7.00 -12.15
C GLU A 49 -0.90 -6.77 -10.94
N ARG A 50 -0.11 -5.69 -10.96
CA ARG A 50 0.91 -5.38 -9.93
C ARG A 50 0.34 -4.66 -8.70
N GLY A 51 -0.98 -4.66 -8.50
CA GLY A 51 -1.65 -3.98 -7.38
C GLY A 51 -1.17 -4.48 -6.02
N ALA A 52 -1.35 -5.78 -5.75
CA ALA A 52 -0.90 -6.40 -4.50
C ALA A 52 0.60 -6.20 -4.22
N GLY A 53 1.44 -6.35 -5.26
CA GLY A 53 2.88 -6.09 -5.14
C GLY A 53 3.21 -4.62 -4.86
N THR A 54 2.41 -3.69 -5.39
CA THR A 54 2.52 -2.25 -5.06
C THR A 54 2.20 -2.01 -3.59
N LEU A 55 1.13 -2.60 -3.07
CA LEU A 55 0.76 -2.48 -1.65
C LEU A 55 1.84 -3.07 -0.74
N ALA A 56 2.42 -4.22 -1.10
CA ALA A 56 3.55 -4.81 -0.38
C ALA A 56 4.76 -3.87 -0.35
N ALA A 57 5.09 -3.23 -1.47
CA ALA A 57 6.17 -2.25 -1.53
C ALA A 57 5.87 -1.02 -0.66
N ILE A 58 4.63 -0.51 -0.66
CA ILE A 58 4.19 0.58 0.23
C ILE A 58 4.39 0.19 1.70
N ALA A 59 3.99 -1.04 2.08
CA ALA A 59 4.16 -1.54 3.44
C ALA A 59 5.62 -1.52 3.91
N ALA A 60 6.53 -1.92 3.01
CA ALA A 60 7.95 -2.04 3.28
C ALA A 60 8.65 -0.68 3.41
N VAL A 61 8.33 0.29 2.54
CA VAL A 61 8.95 1.63 2.59
C VAL A 61 8.36 2.52 3.69
N GLY A 62 7.17 2.16 4.19
CA GLY A 62 6.48 2.91 5.22
C GLY A 62 5.65 4.09 4.68
N SER A 63 4.72 4.55 5.51
CA SER A 63 3.85 5.70 5.30
C SER A 63 4.02 6.62 6.50
N GLY A 64 4.65 7.78 6.31
CA GLY A 64 4.90 8.73 7.39
C GLY A 64 5.09 10.15 6.84
N SER A 65 5.25 11.13 7.72
CA SER A 65 5.35 12.56 7.37
C SER A 65 6.50 12.90 6.39
N GLY A 66 7.46 12.01 6.22
CA GLY A 66 8.57 12.14 5.27
C GLY A 66 8.37 11.45 3.91
N VAL A 67 7.23 10.81 3.62
CA VAL A 67 7.05 10.05 2.37
C VAL A 67 5.80 10.48 1.60
N ILE A 68 6.00 10.84 0.33
CA ILE A 68 4.93 11.16 -0.63
C ILE A 68 4.84 10.04 -1.66
N LEU A 69 3.72 9.31 -1.69
CA LEU A 69 3.52 8.20 -2.63
C LEU A 69 2.82 8.67 -3.91
N ARG A 70 3.44 8.42 -5.08
CA ARG A 70 2.81 8.63 -6.39
C ARG A 70 2.26 7.31 -6.92
N LEU A 71 0.94 7.19 -6.98
CA LEU A 71 0.24 5.93 -7.24
C LEU A 71 -0.76 6.03 -8.40
N HIS A 72 -1.00 4.91 -9.08
CA HIS A 72 -2.07 4.81 -10.09
C HIS A 72 -3.44 4.56 -9.42
N ASP A 73 -3.47 3.70 -8.39
CA ASP A 73 -4.68 3.23 -7.71
C ASP A 73 -4.81 3.85 -6.32
N VAL A 74 -5.21 5.12 -6.27
CA VAL A 74 -5.24 5.90 -5.01
C VAL A 74 -6.26 5.33 -4.01
N ALA A 75 -7.44 4.91 -4.48
CA ALA A 75 -8.49 4.39 -3.60
C ALA A 75 -8.07 3.11 -2.88
N GLU A 76 -7.43 2.19 -3.59
CA GLU A 76 -6.93 0.93 -3.04
C GLU A 76 -5.80 1.19 -2.03
N ALA A 77 -4.84 2.03 -2.40
CA ALA A 77 -3.74 2.40 -1.51
C ALA A 77 -4.22 3.15 -0.25
N ARG A 78 -5.22 4.03 -0.36
CA ARG A 78 -5.81 4.70 0.81
C ARG A 78 -6.42 3.70 1.80
N ARG A 79 -7.17 2.71 1.30
CA ARG A 79 -7.75 1.65 2.15
C ARG A 79 -6.64 0.83 2.82
N PHE A 80 -5.63 0.46 2.04
CA PHE A 80 -4.46 -0.27 2.54
C PHE A 80 -3.75 0.48 3.66
N LEU A 81 -3.42 1.75 3.45
CA LEU A 81 -2.76 2.61 4.45
C LEU A 81 -3.63 2.80 5.69
N THR A 82 -4.94 3.03 5.53
CA THR A 82 -5.86 3.19 6.66
C THR A 82 -5.80 2.00 7.61
N VAL A 83 -5.85 0.78 7.06
CA VAL A 83 -5.77 -0.44 7.88
C VAL A 83 -4.37 -0.65 8.44
N LEU A 84 -3.33 -0.42 7.62
CA LEU A 84 -1.94 -0.60 8.03
C LEU A 84 -1.54 0.33 9.18
N ASP A 85 -1.94 1.60 9.11
CA ASP A 85 -1.62 2.62 10.11
C ASP A 85 -2.30 2.30 11.45
N VAL A 86 -3.58 1.92 11.44
CA VAL A 86 -4.32 1.48 12.65
C VAL A 86 -3.69 0.23 13.27
N LEU A 87 -3.27 -0.75 12.46
CA LEU A 87 -2.64 -1.97 12.99
C LEU A 87 -1.20 -1.76 13.49
N ARG A 88 -0.55 -0.66 13.11
CA ARG A 88 0.81 -0.31 13.53
C ARG A 88 0.85 0.66 14.70
N SER A 89 -0.26 1.34 15.00
CA SER A 89 -0.35 2.26 16.12
C SER A 89 -0.90 1.56 17.37
N ASP A 90 -0.62 2.15 18.54
CA ASP A 90 -1.27 1.80 19.81
C ASP A 90 -2.53 2.64 20.05
N GLU A 91 -3.03 3.33 19.01
CA GLU A 91 -4.24 4.15 19.16
C GLU A 91 -5.46 3.25 19.42
N PRO A 92 -6.28 3.58 20.42
CA PRO A 92 -7.45 2.79 20.73
C PRO A 92 -8.45 2.84 19.57
N VAL A 93 -8.82 1.68 19.06
CA VAL A 93 -9.96 1.54 18.16
C VAL A 93 -11.23 1.59 19.01
N ASP A 94 -12.25 2.29 18.53
CA ASP A 94 -13.56 2.35 19.17
C ASP A 94 -14.07 0.92 19.45
N PRO A 95 -14.26 0.54 20.73
CA PRO A 95 -14.75 -0.79 21.09
C PRO A 95 -16.16 -1.05 20.57
N GLU A 96 -16.92 -0.01 20.23
CA GLU A 96 -18.25 -0.11 19.62
C GLU A 96 -18.21 -0.09 18.09
N LEU A 97 -17.04 -0.07 17.46
CA LEU A 97 -16.94 -0.18 16.00
C LEU A 97 -17.58 -1.50 15.53
N ARG A 98 -18.61 -1.38 14.69
CA ARG A 98 -19.28 -2.51 14.02
C ARG A 98 -19.26 -2.29 12.51
N LEU A 99 -19.15 -3.39 11.77
CA LEU A 99 -19.41 -3.38 10.34
C LEU A 99 -20.93 -3.29 10.12
N ALA A 100 -21.37 -2.37 9.27
CA ALA A 100 -22.77 -2.31 8.85
C ALA A 100 -23.20 -3.65 8.25
N ASP A 101 -24.40 -4.12 8.61
CA ASP A 101 -24.88 -5.46 8.22
C ASP A 101 -24.95 -5.64 6.69
N GLU A 102 -25.28 -4.58 5.96
CA GLU A 102 -25.29 -4.53 4.49
C GLU A 102 -23.91 -4.74 3.86
N LEU A 103 -22.83 -4.37 4.54
CA LEU A 103 -21.46 -4.55 4.07
C LEU A 103 -20.90 -5.93 4.43
N ARG A 104 -21.55 -6.66 5.33
CA ARG A 104 -21.10 -7.97 5.80
C ARG A 104 -21.35 -9.07 4.75
N TRP A 105 -22.35 -8.89 3.88
CA TRP A 105 -22.77 -9.92 2.93
C TRP A 105 -22.94 -9.35 1.53
N ALA A 106 -22.36 -10.01 0.53
CA ALA A 106 -22.43 -9.56 -0.86
C ALA A 106 -23.84 -9.67 -1.50
N ALA A 107 -24.76 -10.42 -0.88
CA ALA A 107 -26.05 -10.79 -1.50
C ALA A 107 -27.21 -11.02 -0.49
N GLY A 108 -27.18 -10.41 0.70
CA GLY A 108 -28.16 -10.63 1.76
C GLY A 108 -27.68 -11.63 2.83
N ARG A 109 -28.37 -11.65 3.99
CA ARG A 109 -27.95 -12.45 5.14
C ARG A 109 -27.98 -13.96 4.81
N PRO A 110 -27.14 -14.78 5.46
CA PRO A 110 -27.16 -16.24 5.27
C PRO A 110 -28.50 -16.91 5.64
N ASP A 111 -29.37 -16.21 6.37
CA ASP A 111 -30.74 -16.63 6.69
C ASP A 111 -31.78 -16.32 5.59
N GLY A 112 -31.35 -15.73 4.46
CA GLY A 112 -32.23 -15.38 3.34
C GLY A 112 -32.98 -14.05 3.53
N THR A 113 -32.75 -13.32 4.61
CA THR A 113 -33.39 -12.02 4.83
C THR A 113 -32.66 -10.94 4.04
N VAL A 114 -33.42 -10.14 3.29
CA VAL A 114 -32.91 -8.96 2.58
C VAL A 114 -32.61 -7.86 3.61
N ALA A 115 -31.43 -7.24 3.52
CA ALA A 115 -31.11 -6.07 4.34
C ALA A 115 -32.09 -4.93 3.95
N VAL A 116 -32.86 -4.44 4.94
CA VAL A 116 -33.82 -3.33 4.79
C VAL A 116 -33.07 -2.01 4.80
#